data_AF-A0A661IKG7-F1
#
_entry.id   AF-A0A661IKG7-F1
#
_cell.length_a   1.000
_cell.length_b   1.000
_cell.length_c   1.000
_cell.angle_alpha   90.00
_cell.angle_beta   90.00
_cell.angle_gamma   90.00
#
_symmetry.space_group_name_H-M   'P 1'
#
loop_
_entity.id
_entity.type
_entity.pdbx_description
1 polymer ?
#
loop_
_entity_poly.entity_id
_entity_poly.type
_entity_poly.pdbx_seq_one_letter_code
_entity_poly.pdbx_strand_id
1 'polypeptide(L)'
;MNIWCISKYASPPNYSKMPARLFTLANEFINLGHNTTLITSDSNHLSSFPDTKKIYNFEKVDAVSTVWIKTKKYTRTASISRILSWFDFEKKLFLMPKDKLTKPDVVIISSL
;
A
#
# COMPACT_ATOMS: atom_id res chain seq x y z
N MET A 1 3.43 -12.00 15.40
CA MET A 1 3.67 -12.42 14.00
C MET A 1 4.03 -11.19 13.18
N ASN A 2 4.74 -11.39 12.09
CA ASN A 2 4.99 -10.38 11.06
C ASN A 2 3.92 -10.53 9.96
N ILE A 3 3.10 -9.50 9.76
CA ILE A 3 1.97 -9.54 8.82
C ILE A 3 2.20 -8.52 7.72
N TRP A 4 2.09 -8.95 6.46
CA TRP A 4 2.02 -8.04 5.33
C TRP A 4 0.59 -7.91 4.87
N CYS A 5 0.06 -6.69 4.92
CA CYS A 5 -1.22 -6.33 4.32
C CYS A 5 -0.93 -5.67 2.98
N ILE A 6 -1.48 -6.19 1.89
CA ILE A 6 -1.22 -5.70 0.53
C ILE A 6 -2.54 -5.31 -0.13
N SER A 7 -2.61 -4.06 -0.61
CA SER A 7 -3.68 -3.62 -1.49
C SER A 7 -3.25 -2.38 -2.24
N LYS A 8 -3.44 -2.37 -3.56
CA LYS A 8 -3.07 -1.23 -4.42
C LYS A 8 -3.72 0.09 -3.98
N TYR A 9 -4.93 0.02 -3.42
CA TYR A 9 -5.77 1.18 -3.14
C TYR A 9 -6.02 1.40 -1.65
N ALA A 10 -5.33 0.67 -0.77
CA ALA A 10 -5.43 0.93 0.66
C ALA A 10 -4.77 2.26 1.00
N SER A 11 -5.60 3.24 1.35
CA SER A 11 -5.15 4.57 1.75
C SER A 11 -5.23 4.73 3.27
N PRO A 12 -4.15 5.17 3.93
CA PRO A 12 -4.19 5.63 5.31
C PRO A 12 -5.12 6.85 5.47
N PRO A 13 -5.62 7.12 6.69
CA PRO A 13 -6.59 8.20 6.95
C PRO A 13 -6.06 9.59 6.60
N ASN A 14 -4.76 9.83 6.75
CA ASN A 14 -4.14 11.12 6.40
C ASN A 14 -4.17 11.42 4.90
N TYR A 15 -4.44 10.41 4.08
CA TYR A 15 -4.38 10.48 2.62
C TYR A 15 -5.73 10.27 1.96
N SER A 16 -6.80 9.96 2.70
CA SER A 16 -8.13 9.71 2.16
C SER A 16 -9.22 10.16 3.13
N LYS A 17 -10.34 10.66 2.60
CA LYS A 17 -11.52 11.02 3.40
C LYS A 17 -12.08 9.84 4.20
N MET A 18 -11.83 8.61 3.75
CA MET A 18 -12.23 7.39 4.45
C MET A 18 -11.04 6.41 4.50
N PRO A 19 -10.61 5.96 5.69
CA PRO A 19 -9.55 4.98 5.80
C PRO A 19 -9.98 3.67 5.12
N ALA A 20 -9.05 3.07 4.39
CA ALA A 20 -9.32 1.78 3.77
C ALA A 20 -9.50 0.69 4.82
N ARG A 21 -10.44 -0.24 4.60
CA ARG A 21 -10.70 -1.36 5.52
C ARG A 21 -9.43 -2.13 5.89
N LEU A 22 -8.55 -2.36 4.91
CA LEU A 22 -7.30 -3.07 5.13
C LEU A 22 -6.31 -2.28 6.01
N PHE A 23 -6.34 -0.93 5.97
CA PHE A 23 -5.57 -0.10 6.90
C PHE A 23 -6.10 -0.25 8.33
N THR A 24 -7.42 -0.20 8.52
CA THR A 24 -8.03 -0.41 9.84
C THR A 24 -7.67 -1.78 10.42
N LEU A 25 -7.76 -2.84 9.61
CA LEU A 25 -7.32 -4.17 10.04
C LEU A 25 -5.83 -4.23 10.39
N ALA A 26 -4.98 -3.55 9.61
CA ALA A 26 -3.55 -3.49 9.90
C ALA A 26 -3.27 -2.82 11.25
N ASN A 27 -4.02 -1.78 11.59
CA ASN A 27 -3.94 -1.13 12.90
C ASN A 27 -4.40 -2.05 14.03
N GLU A 28 -5.51 -2.78 13.86
CA GLU A 28 -5.95 -3.73 14.88
C GLU A 28 -4.98 -4.89 15.08
N PHE A 29 -4.32 -5.38 14.03
CA PHE A 29 -3.26 -6.37 14.21
C PHE A 29 -2.10 -5.83 15.03
N ILE A 30 -1.75 -4.55 14.88
CA ILE A 30 -0.74 -3.91 15.74
C ILE A 30 -1.23 -3.81 17.19
N ASN A 31 -2.50 -3.46 17.43
CA ASN A 31 -3.09 -3.43 18.76
C ASN A 31 -3.07 -4.81 19.45
N LEU A 32 -3.14 -5.89 18.67
CA LEU A 32 -3.00 -7.27 19.14
C LEU A 32 -1.54 -7.72 19.32
N GLY A 33 -0.57 -6.80 19.19
CA GLY A 33 0.85 -7.07 19.39
C GLY A 33 1.56 -7.71 18.18
N HIS A 34 1.01 -7.57 16.98
CA HIS A 34 1.66 -8.04 15.75
C HIS A 34 2.44 -6.93 15.05
N ASN A 35 3.53 -7.28 14.38
CA ASN A 35 4.29 -6.37 13.54
C ASN A 35 3.65 -6.36 12.15
N THR A 36 2.93 -5.29 11.82
CA THR A 36 2.17 -5.23 10.57
C THR A 36 2.70 -4.15 9.64
N THR A 37 2.92 -4.52 8.38
CA THR A 37 3.28 -3.58 7.31
C THR A 37 2.17 -3.54 6.26
N LEU A 38 1.70 -2.35 5.93
CA LEU A 38 0.81 -2.10 4.80
C LEU A 38 1.63 -1.77 3.55
N ILE A 39 1.38 -2.45 2.44
CA ILE A 39 1.99 -2.18 1.14
C ILE A 39 0.89 -1.72 0.18
N THR A 40 1.03 -0.51 -0.36
CA THR A 40 0.00 0.15 -1.18
C THR A 40 0.60 0.95 -2.34
N SER A 41 -0.22 1.41 -3.28
CA SER A 41 0.23 2.25 -4.38
C SER A 41 -0.12 3.70 -4.16
N ASP A 42 0.70 4.58 -4.72
CA ASP A 42 0.40 6.01 -4.75
C ASP A 42 -0.61 6.39 -5.85
N SER A 43 -1.31 5.45 -6.50
CA SER A 43 -2.22 5.76 -7.61
C SER A 43 -3.67 5.44 -7.24
N ASN A 44 -4.31 6.36 -6.51
CA ASN A 44 -5.73 6.34 -6.20
C ASN A 44 -6.37 7.70 -6.54
N HIS A 45 -7.56 7.70 -7.17
CA HIS A 45 -8.30 8.92 -7.48
C HIS A 45 -8.91 9.60 -6.25
N LEU A 46 -9.05 8.85 -5.15
CA LEU A 46 -9.70 9.31 -3.91
C LEU A 46 -8.70 9.70 -2.83
N SER A 47 -7.40 9.71 -3.14
CA SER A 47 -6.36 9.93 -2.16
C SER A 47 -5.31 10.93 -2.64
N SER A 48 -4.80 11.75 -1.72
CA SER A 48 -3.53 12.43 -1.88
C SER A 48 -2.41 11.45 -1.50
N PHE A 49 -1.18 11.70 -1.94
CA PHE A 49 -0.03 10.86 -1.61
C PHE A 49 1.24 11.70 -1.65
N PRO A 50 2.28 11.33 -0.89
CA PRO A 50 3.52 12.09 -0.85
C PRO A 50 4.17 12.15 -2.24
N ASP A 51 4.50 13.35 -2.70
CA ASP A 51 5.21 13.50 -3.97
C ASP A 51 6.69 13.15 -3.78
N THR A 52 7.16 12.21 -4.59
CA THR A 52 8.47 11.60 -4.45
C THR A 52 8.95 11.06 -5.79
N LYS A 53 10.25 11.16 -6.06
CA LYS A 53 10.88 10.53 -7.23
C LYS A 53 11.23 9.05 -7.00
N LYS A 54 11.19 8.56 -5.75
CA LYS A 54 11.56 7.18 -5.41
C LYS A 54 10.41 6.23 -5.71
N ILE A 55 10.75 5.01 -6.14
CA ILE A 55 9.76 3.96 -6.44
C ILE A 55 9.14 3.39 -5.16
N TYR A 56 9.96 3.15 -4.14
CA TYR A 56 9.51 2.60 -2.86
C TYR A 56 9.74 3.65 -1.77
N ASN A 57 8.68 4.01 -1.06
CA ASN A 57 8.70 5.04 -0.03
C ASN A 57 8.15 4.44 1.25
N PHE A 58 8.91 4.59 2.33
CA PHE A 58 8.60 4.00 3.62
C PHE A 58 8.21 5.13 4.55
N GLU A 59 7.08 4.97 5.21
CA GLU A 59 6.62 5.88 6.24
C GLU A 59 5.90 5.13 7.34
N LYS A 60 5.60 5.82 8.43
CA LYS A 60 4.76 5.32 9.49
C LYS A 60 3.57 6.26 9.61
N VAL A 61 2.38 5.74 9.30
CA VAL A 61 1.13 6.49 9.49
C VAL A 61 0.48 5.95 10.74
N ASP A 62 0.35 6.81 11.75
CA ASP A 62 0.00 6.43 13.11
C ASP A 62 0.96 5.35 13.66
N ALA A 63 0.46 4.14 13.89
CA ALA A 63 1.25 2.98 14.29
C ALA A 63 1.65 2.08 13.11
N VAL A 64 1.04 2.26 11.93
CA VAL A 64 1.14 1.34 10.80
C VAL A 64 2.33 1.68 9.90
N SER A 65 3.32 0.77 9.85
CA SER A 65 4.39 0.84 8.86
C SER A 65 3.80 0.71 7.46
N THR A 66 3.99 1.73 6.63
CA THR A 66 3.38 1.83 5.30
C THR A 66 4.45 1.95 4.22
N VAL A 67 4.33 1.13 3.19
CA VAL A 67 5.17 1.17 1.99
C VAL A 67 4.33 1.64 0.82
N TRP A 68 4.68 2.81 0.28
CA TRP A 68 4.10 3.34 -0.94
C TRP A 68 4.93 2.96 -2.15
N ILE A 69 4.30 2.28 -3.09
CA ILE A 69 4.85 1.96 -4.39
C ILE A 69 4.39 3.03 -5.38
N LYS A 70 5.35 3.74 -5.97
CA LYS A 70 5.10 4.69 -7.04
C LYS A 70 4.70 3.96 -8.31
N THR A 71 3.48 4.20 -8.76
CA THR A 71 2.88 3.50 -9.91
C THR A 71 2.45 4.48 -11.00
N LYS A 72 2.23 3.95 -12.20
CA LYS A 72 1.70 4.70 -13.33
C LYS A 72 0.36 5.34 -12.95
N LYS A 73 0.31 6.67 -13.04
CA LYS A 73 -0.90 7.46 -12.80
C LYS A 73 -1.86 7.34 -13.97
N TYR A 74 -3.14 7.48 -13.67
CA TYR A 74 -4.20 7.54 -14.66
C TYR A 74 -5.25 8.54 -14.17
N THR A 75 -5.99 9.14 -15.10
CA THR A 75 -7.02 10.16 -14.81
C THR A 75 -8.43 9.60 -15.00
N ARG A 76 -8.63 8.70 -15.97
CA ARG A 76 -9.94 8.07 -16.25
C ARG A 76 -10.03 6.68 -15.63
N THR A 77 -11.09 6.44 -14.87
CA THR A 77 -11.37 5.17 -14.16
C THR A 77 -11.61 4.00 -15.11
N ALA A 78 -12.22 4.23 -16.27
CA ALA A 78 -12.37 3.26 -17.36
C ALA A 78 -11.34 3.57 -18.46
N SER A 79 -10.12 3.05 -18.30
CA SER A 79 -9.05 3.27 -19.27
C SER A 79 -8.01 2.14 -19.30
N ILE A 80 -7.39 1.95 -20.46
CA ILE A 80 -6.22 1.07 -20.62
C ILE A 80 -5.08 1.53 -19.70
N SER A 81 -4.96 2.84 -19.46
CA SER A 81 -3.98 3.39 -18.50
C SER A 81 -4.16 2.85 -17.08
N ARG A 82 -5.40 2.62 -16.63
CA ARG A 82 -5.67 1.97 -15.33
C ARG A 82 -5.21 0.52 -15.32
N ILE A 83 -5.43 -0.21 -16.42
CA ILE A 83 -4.95 -1.58 -16.57
C ILE A 83 -3.42 -1.62 -16.51
N LEU A 84 -2.75 -0.70 -17.21
CA LEU A 84 -1.28 -0.57 -17.14
C LEU A 84 -0.79 -0.17 -15.73
N SER A 85 -1.56 0.60 -14.97
CA SER A 85 -1.27 0.93 -13.56
C SER A 85 -1.34 -0.31 -12.67
N TRP A 86 -2.27 -1.24 -12.93
CA TRP A 86 -2.34 -2.53 -12.22
C TRP A 86 -1.09 -3.38 -12.47
N PHE A 87 -0.75 -3.61 -13.74
CA PHE A 87 0.44 -4.38 -14.09
C PHE A 87 1.74 -3.75 -13.55
N ASP A 88 1.84 -2.41 -13.56
CA ASP A 88 2.99 -1.70 -13.00
C ASP A 88 3.08 -1.89 -11.47
N PHE A 89 1.95 -1.88 -10.76
CA PHE A 89 1.92 -2.18 -9.32
C PHE A 89 2.39 -3.61 -9.03
N GLU A 90 1.82 -4.61 -9.69
CA GLU A 90 2.16 -6.02 -9.45
C GLU A 90 3.63 -6.30 -9.76
N LYS A 91 4.14 -5.77 -10.88
CA LYS A 91 5.56 -5.91 -11.25
C LYS A 91 6.48 -5.30 -10.21
N LYS A 92 6.18 -4.08 -9.72
CA LYS A 92 6.99 -3.40 -8.71
C LYS A 92 6.86 -4.05 -7.34
N LEU A 93 5.69 -4.55 -6.98
CA LEU A 93 5.49 -5.31 -5.74
C LEU A 93 6.36 -6.57 -5.74
N PHE A 94 6.37 -7.31 -6.85
CA PHE A 94 7.19 -8.51 -7.00
C PHE A 94 8.68 -8.20 -6.88
N LEU A 95 9.15 -7.13 -7.55
CA LEU A 95 10.54 -6.67 -7.56
C LEU A 95 10.93 -5.80 -6.37
N MET A 96 10.03 -5.57 -5.40
CA MET A 96 10.28 -4.68 -4.28
C MET A 96 11.44 -5.22 -3.43
N PRO A 97 12.44 -4.38 -3.10
CA PRO A 97 13.54 -4.78 -2.24
C PRO A 97 12.99 -5.11 -0.84
N LYS A 98 13.34 -6.30 -0.34
CA LYS A 98 12.80 -6.88 0.89
C LYS A 98 13.77 -6.77 2.07
N ASP A 99 14.96 -6.22 1.83
CA ASP A 99 16.02 -6.00 2.82
C ASP A 99 15.56 -5.13 3.99
N LYS A 100 14.67 -4.17 3.74
CA LYS A 100 14.12 -3.27 4.77
C LYS A 100 12.82 -3.76 5.40
N LEU A 101 12.33 -4.92 5.00
CA LEU A 101 11.06 -5.46 5.49
C LEU A 101 11.30 -6.74 6.27
N THR A 102 10.66 -6.84 7.42
CA THR A 102 10.64 -8.09 8.17
C THR A 102 9.91 -9.14 7.36
N LYS A 103 10.51 -10.33 7.23
CA LYS A 103 9.89 -11.47 6.54
C LYS A 103 8.53 -11.76 7.18
N PRO A 104 7.44 -11.84 6.40
CA PRO A 104 6.12 -12.09 6.93
C PRO A 104 5.93 -13.57 7.29
N ASP A 105 5.19 -13.81 8.36
CA ASP A 105 4.58 -15.11 8.66
C ASP A 105 3.28 -15.28 7.86
N VAL A 106 2.56 -14.17 7.65
CA VAL A 106 1.27 -14.13 6.98
C VAL A 106 1.24 -12.98 5.98
N VAL A 107 0.71 -13.24 4.78
CA VAL A 107 0.43 -12.21 3.77
C VAL A 107 -1.07 -12.17 3.53
N ILE A 108 -1.69 -11.02 3.78
CA ILE A 108 -3.10 -10.74 3.54
C ILE A 108 -3.20 -9.81 2.34
N ILE A 109 -3.87 -10.25 1.30
CA ILE A 109 -4.04 -9.47 0.07
C ILE A 109 -5.52 -9.15 -0.10
N SER A 110 -5.83 -7.87 -0.27
CA SER A 110 -7.17 -7.43 -0.70
C SER A 110 -7.14 -7.11 -2.19
N SER A 111 -8.24 -7.43 -2.87
CA SER A 111 -8.39 -7.17 -4.30
C SER A 111 -8.16 -5.69 -4.68
N LEU A 112 -7.88 -5.49 -5.97
CA LEU A 112 -7.89 -4.20 -6.67
C LEU A 112 -9.24 -3.47 -6.54
#